data_AF-A0A4W6ELL1-F1
#
_entry.id   AF-A0A4W6ELL1-F1
#
_cell.length_a   1.000
_cell.length_b   1.000
_cell.length_c   1.000
_cell.angle_alpha   90.00
_cell.angle_beta   90.00
_cell.angle_gamma   90.00
#
_symmetry.space_group_name_H-M   'P 1'
#
loop_
_entity.id
_entity.type
_entity.pdbx_description
1 polymer ?
#
loop_
_entity_poly.entity_id
_entity_poly.type
_entity_poly.pdbx_seq_one_letter_code
_entity_poly.pdbx_strand_id
1 'polypeptide(L)' 'EESMQNSDLKRPGETVKMSCMTSDYSMTSYAIHWIRWETGNSFQSRFIMTEDVSSSTQYLQVNSLTAEDSAVYFCAR' A
#
# COMPACT_ATOMS: atom_id res chain seq x y z
N GLU A 1 8.81 6.38 12.86
CA GLU A 1 8.46 4.94 12.89
C GLU A 1 7.31 4.75 11.92
N GLU A 2 7.52 4.00 10.84
CA GLU A 2 6.49 3.76 9.83
C GLU A 2 5.73 2.49 10.22
N SER A 3 4.50 2.63 10.72
CA SER A 3 3.67 1.50 11.10
C SER A 3 2.88 1.03 9.88
N MET A 4 3.37 -0.01 9.20
CA MET A 4 2.65 -0.65 8.11
C MET A 4 1.71 -1.70 8.69
N GLN A 5 0.40 -1.55 8.49
CA GLN A 5 -0.59 -2.42 9.11
C GLN A 5 -1.32 -3.24 8.05
N ASN A 6 -0.69 -4.35 7.65
CA ASN A 6 -1.35 -5.54 7.09
C ASN A 6 -0.33 -6.69 6.99
N SER A 7 -0.61 -7.81 7.66
CA SER A 7 0.27 -8.99 7.69
C SER A 7 -0.51 -10.31 7.52
N ASP A 8 -1.76 -10.25 7.04
CA ASP A 8 -2.63 -11.42 6.97
C ASP A 8 -2.52 -12.12 5.61
N LEU A 9 -2.39 -13.45 5.63
CA LEU A 9 -2.48 -14.28 4.43
C LEU A 9 -3.89 -14.14 3.82
N LYS A 10 -3.96 -13.65 2.57
CA LYS A 10 -5.20 -13.51 1.81
C LYS A 10 -5.30 -14.55 0.70
N ARG A 11 -6.53 -14.92 0.35
CA ARG A 11 -6.83 -15.86 -0.74
C ARG A 11 -6.74 -15.13 -2.09
N PRO A 12 -6.40 -15.84 -3.18
CA PRO A 12 -6.50 -15.29 -4.52
C PRO A 12 -7.92 -14.79 -4.84
N GLY A 13 -8.04 -13.66 -5.51
CA GLY A 13 -9.30 -13.00 -5.85
C GLY A 13 -9.86 -12.10 -4.74
N GLU A 14 -9.32 -12.13 -3.52
CA GLU A 14 -9.71 -11.18 -2.47
C GLU A 14 -9.16 -9.78 -2.74
N THR A 15 -9.82 -8.78 -2.15
CA THR A 15 -9.32 -7.41 -2.11
C THR A 15 -8.60 -7.19 -0.80
N VAL A 16 -7.38 -6.67 -0.87
CA VAL A 16 -6.60 -6.30 0.32
C VAL A 16 -6.41 -4.79 0.36
N LYS A 17 -6.51 -4.22 1.56
CA LYS A 17 -6.20 -2.82 1.82
C LYS A 17 -5.08 -2.76 2.85
N MET A 18 -3.98 -2.16 2.47
CA MET A 18 -2.82 -1.91 3.31
C MET A 18 -2.82 -0.44 3.71
N SER A 19 -2.38 -0.13 4.92
CA SER A 19 -2.23 1.24 5.40
C SER A 19 -0.82 1.50 5.91
N CYS A 20 -0.35 2.73 5.68
CA CYS A 20 0.88 3.26 6.22
C CYS A 20 0.58 4.59 6.90
N MET A 21 0.80 4.65 8.21
CA MET A 21 0.66 5.87 9.00
C MET A 21 2.04 6.45 9.27
N THR A 22 2.16 7.76 9.10
CA THR A 22 3.39 8.52 9.43
C THR A 22 3.14 9.31 10.71
N SER A 23 3.85 8.94 11.79
CA SER A 23 3.54 9.46 13.14
C SER A 23 3.98 10.91 13.39
N ASP A 24 4.88 11.44 12.58
CA ASP A 24 5.55 12.73 12.79
C ASP A 24 5.29 13.74 11.65
N TYR A 25 4.35 13.44 10.76
CA TYR A 25 4.18 14.18 9.52
C TYR A 25 2.73 14.55 9.22
N SER A 26 2.49 15.72 8.62
CA SER A 26 1.23 16.07 7.97
C SER A 26 1.30 15.66 6.50
N MET A 27 0.39 14.81 6.04
CA MET A 27 0.31 14.34 4.64
C MET A 27 0.19 15.46 3.58
N THR A 28 0.01 16.71 4.02
CA THR A 28 0.01 17.91 3.19
C THR A 28 1.37 18.27 2.57
N SER A 29 2.49 17.69 3.01
CA SER A 29 3.82 18.21 2.62
C SER A 29 4.59 17.53 1.49
N TYR A 30 4.33 16.28 1.06
CA TYR A 30 4.91 15.61 -0.12
C TYR A 30 4.15 14.29 -0.40
N ALA A 31 4.23 13.77 -1.63
CA ALA A 31 3.58 12.51 -2.00
C ALA A 31 4.23 11.31 -1.31
N ILE A 32 3.44 10.48 -0.62
CA ILE A 32 3.88 9.16 -0.12
C ILE A 32 3.76 8.16 -1.27
N HIS A 33 4.83 7.42 -1.52
CA HIS A 33 4.88 6.44 -2.59
C HIS A 33 4.91 5.01 -2.04
N TRP A 34 4.18 4.12 -2.72
CA TRP A 34 4.27 2.68 -2.47
C TRP A 34 5.33 2.07 -3.38
N ILE A 35 6.31 1.42 -2.76
CA ILE A 35 7.38 0.70 -3.45
C ILE A 35 7.09 -0.79 -3.32
N ARG A 36 6.99 -1.47 -4.46
CA ARG A 36 6.86 -2.92 -4.52
C ARG A 36 8.21 -3.53 -4.91
N TRP A 37 8.77 -4.36 -4.03
CA TRP A 37 10.04 -5.03 -4.29
C TRP A 37 9.79 -6.40 -4.93
N GLU A 38 9.67 -6.45 -6.26
CA GLU A 38 9.45 -7.71 -7.01
C GLU A 38 10.01 -7.70 -8.44
N THR A 39 10.15 -8.89 -9.02
CA THR A 39 10.57 -9.13 -10.41
C THR A 39 9.37 -9.55 -11.27
N GLY A 40 8.67 -8.60 -11.90
CA GLY A 40 7.52 -8.89 -12.78
C GLY A 40 6.83 -7.63 -13.31
N ASN A 41 6.06 -7.75 -14.41
CA ASN A 41 5.29 -6.64 -14.99
C ASN A 41 4.04 -6.37 -14.13
N SER A 42 4.01 -5.23 -13.44
CA SER A 42 2.88 -4.85 -12.59
C SER A 42 1.74 -4.27 -13.41
N PHE A 43 0.56 -4.90 -13.30
CA PHE A 43 -0.67 -4.40 -13.91
C PHE A 43 -1.22 -3.26 -13.04
N GLN A 44 -0.86 -2.01 -13.35
CA GLN A 44 -1.23 -0.82 -12.56
C GLN A 44 -2.76 -0.65 -12.39
N SER A 45 -3.59 -1.26 -13.24
CA SER A 45 -5.05 -1.05 -13.21
C SER A 45 -5.77 -1.66 -12.00
N ARG A 46 -5.12 -2.55 -11.23
CA ARG A 46 -5.71 -3.20 -10.05
C ARG A 46 -5.36 -2.53 -8.73
N PHE A 47 -4.43 -1.58 -8.75
CA PHE A 47 -3.96 -0.85 -7.58
C PHE A 47 -4.69 0.48 -7.47
N ILE A 48 -5.23 0.77 -6.29
CA ILE A 48 -5.88 2.03 -5.95
C ILE A 48 -5.15 2.62 -4.76
N MET A 49 -4.62 3.83 -4.90
CA MET A 49 -3.98 4.57 -3.81
C MET A 49 -4.93 5.65 -3.32
N THR A 50 -5.19 5.69 -2.02
CA THR A 50 -6.03 6.71 -1.38
C THR A 50 -5.36 7.24 -0.13
N GLU A 51 -5.69 8.46 0.21
CA GLU A 51 -4.92 9.26 1.16
C GLU A 51 -5.89 9.85 2.22
N ASP A 52 -5.58 9.73 3.52
CA ASP A 52 -6.29 10.40 4.60
C ASP A 52 -5.36 11.38 5.33
N VAL A 53 -5.53 12.67 5.00
CA VAL A 53 -4.67 13.76 5.50
C VAL A 53 -4.84 13.99 7.00
N SER A 54 -6.06 13.81 7.52
CA SER A 54 -6.39 14.05 8.93
C SER A 54 -5.67 13.10 9.88
N SER A 55 -5.44 11.86 9.45
CA SER A 55 -4.74 10.82 10.20
C SER A 55 -3.34 10.51 9.63
N SER A 56 -2.86 11.31 8.68
CA SER A 56 -1.58 11.12 7.99
C SER A 56 -1.34 9.67 7.55
N THR A 57 -2.38 9.06 7.00
CA THR A 57 -2.40 7.65 6.61
C THR A 57 -2.60 7.50 5.11
N GLN A 58 -1.65 6.83 4.46
CA GLN A 58 -1.75 6.42 3.06
C GLN A 58 -2.28 4.99 2.98
N TYR A 59 -3.19 4.74 2.05
CA TYR A 59 -3.75 3.42 1.79
C TYR A 59 -3.37 2.93 0.39
N LEU A 60 -3.07 1.64 0.29
CA LEU A 60 -2.93 0.89 -0.96
C LEU A 60 -3.97 -0.24 -0.97
N GLN A 61 -4.89 -0.17 -1.91
CA GLN A 61 -5.87 -1.21 -2.16
C GLN A 61 -5.50 -1.98 -3.43
N VAL A 62 -5.45 -3.30 -3.33
CA VAL A 62 -5.22 -4.22 -4.44
C VAL A 62 -6.48 -5.04 -4.66
N ASN A 63 -7.10 -4.88 -5.83
CA ASN A 63 -8.30 -5.62 -6.18
C ASN A 63 -7.94 -6.95 -6.85
N SER A 64 -8.68 -8.01 -6.49
CA SER A 64 -8.55 -9.34 -7.08
C SER A 64 -7.11 -9.87 -7.02
N LEU A 65 -6.58 -10.06 -5.80
CA LEU A 65 -5.22 -10.53 -5.56
C LEU A 65 -4.85 -11.75 -6.41
N THR A 66 -3.70 -11.70 -7.06
CA THR A 66 -3.11 -12.85 -7.77
C THR A 66 -1.82 -13.28 -7.10
N ALA A 67 -1.31 -14.47 -7.45
CA ALA A 67 0.00 -14.92 -6.98
C ALA A 67 1.12 -13.95 -7.43
N GLU A 68 0.93 -13.27 -8.56
CA GLU A 68 1.80 -12.23 -9.08
C GLU A 68 1.66 -10.90 -8.35
N ASP A 69 0.96 -10.80 -7.21
CA ASP A 69 0.95 -9.62 -6.34
C ASP A 69 1.69 -9.86 -5.02
N SER A 70 2.25 -11.06 -4.85
CA SER A 70 2.92 -11.50 -3.63
C SER A 70 4.30 -10.86 -3.50
N ALA A 71 4.31 -9.66 -2.90
CA ALA A 71 5.48 -8.80 -2.76
C ALA A 71 5.73 -8.42 -1.30
N VAL A 72 6.91 -7.85 -1.09
CA VAL A 72 7.10 -6.91 0.00
C VAL A 72 6.74 -5.51 -0.50
N TYR A 73 5.75 -4.90 0.15
CA TYR A 73 5.34 -3.52 -0.08
C TYR A 73 5.99 -2.64 0.99
N PHE A 74 6.56 -1.53 0.57
CA PHE A 74 7.06 -0.50 1.48
C PHE A 74 6.29 0.77 1.19
N CYS A 75 5.86 1.46 2.23
CA CYS A 75 5.63 2.89 2.10
C CYS A 75 6.95 3.61 2.33
N ALA A 76 7.18 4.64 1.53
CA ALA A 76 8.32 5.52 1.67
C ALA A 76 7.91 6.94 1.28
N ARG A 77 8.70 7.91 1.73
CA ARG A 77 8.73 9.24 1.09
C ARG A 77 9.60 9.21 -0.17
#